data_AF-A0AAV0GKW0-F1
#
_entry.id   AF-A0AAV0GKW0-F1
#
_cell.length_a   1.000
_cell.length_b   1.000
_cell.length_c   1.000
_cell.angle_alpha   90.00
_cell.angle_beta   90.00
_cell.angle_gamma   90.00
#
_symmetry.space_group_name_H-M   'P 1'
#
loop_
_entity.id
_entity.type
_entity.pdbx_description
1 polymer ?
#
loop_
_entity_poly.entity_id
_entity_poly.type
_entity_poly.pdbx_seq_one_letter_code
_entity_poly.pdbx_strand_id
1 'polypeptide(L)'
;MTSDSSNLFFKRLNPSDIGDPAALHLPKVAGQDFFTRLPGTFQELHKKSFMAKDLHGDQWSFTLSYIGNPKRYILLGGWNTFVQQKSLVAGDICFFVRGVDNELWVGFRRKTNPRKLPAPAISCSSMIRGLLSNAYIALCTNTAFTIYYYPWICPAKFLIQYEQYMK
;
A
#
# COMPACT_ATOMS: atom_id res chain seq x y z
N MET A 1 -17.34 1.42 -11.79
CA MET A 1 -16.43 0.38 -11.27
C MET A 1 -16.90 0.00 -9.89
N THR A 2 -17.61 -1.10 -9.76
CA THR A 2 -18.07 -1.62 -8.47
C THR A 2 -16.85 -1.99 -7.63
N SER A 3 -16.71 -1.37 -6.45
CA SER A 3 -15.65 -1.71 -5.51
C SER A 3 -15.92 -3.12 -4.98
N ASP A 4 -15.36 -4.12 -5.64
CA ASP A 4 -15.44 -5.48 -5.15
C ASP A 4 -14.50 -5.60 -3.95
N SER A 5 -15.07 -5.44 -2.75
CA SER A 5 -14.37 -5.46 -1.45
C SER A 5 -13.51 -6.70 -1.24
N SER A 6 -13.68 -7.74 -2.06
CA SER A 6 -12.94 -9.00 -2.03
C SER A 6 -11.51 -8.94 -2.58
N ASN A 7 -11.14 -7.87 -3.29
CA ASN A 7 -9.83 -7.75 -3.94
C ASN A 7 -8.83 -6.88 -3.17
N LEU A 8 -9.22 -6.34 -2.02
CA LEU A 8 -8.36 -5.52 -1.18
C LEU A 8 -8.44 -5.99 0.28
N PHE A 9 -7.30 -6.36 0.83
CA PHE A 9 -7.13 -6.50 2.28
C PHE A 9 -6.22 -5.39 2.79
N PHE A 10 -6.56 -4.75 3.89
CA PHE A 10 -5.64 -3.87 4.59
C PHE A 10 -5.74 -4.03 6.09
N LYS A 11 -4.62 -3.83 6.78
CA LYS A 11 -4.54 -3.87 8.23
C LYS A 11 -3.54 -2.82 8.73
N ARG A 12 -3.96 -2.07 9.75
CA ARG A 12 -3.03 -1.29 10.58
C ARG A 12 -2.22 -2.24 11.44
N LEU A 13 -0.90 -2.15 11.35
CA LEU A 13 0.04 -3.03 12.03
C LEU A 13 0.11 -2.67 13.51
N ASN A 14 -0.08 -3.67 14.37
CA ASN A 14 0.06 -3.56 15.81
C ASN A 14 1.48 -3.97 16.24
N PRO A 15 1.92 -3.68 17.47
CA PRO A 15 3.24 -4.11 17.96
C PRO A 15 3.51 -5.61 17.78
N SER A 16 2.51 -6.46 17.99
CA SER A 16 2.61 -7.91 17.79
C SER A 16 2.83 -8.32 16.33
N ASP A 17 2.44 -7.49 15.36
CA ASP A 17 2.66 -7.76 13.95
C ASP A 17 4.11 -7.44 13.52
N ILE A 18 4.86 -6.66 14.32
CA ILE A 18 6.21 -6.19 13.98
C ILE A 18 7.27 -6.72 14.95
N GLY A 19 6.86 -7.35 16.05
CA GLY A 19 7.75 -7.85 17.11
C GLY A 19 8.68 -8.97 16.67
N ASP A 20 9.38 -9.60 17.61
CA ASP A 20 10.28 -10.72 17.35
C ASP A 20 9.79 -12.00 18.04
N PRO A 21 9.32 -13.04 17.31
CA PRO A 21 9.20 -13.09 15.85
C PRO A 21 7.96 -12.33 15.34
N ALA A 22 8.10 -11.67 14.19
CA ALA A 22 6.99 -10.92 13.60
C ALA A 22 5.96 -11.88 13.01
N ALA A 23 4.67 -11.64 13.31
CA ALA A 23 3.57 -12.45 12.79
C ALA A 23 2.34 -11.58 12.49
N LEU A 24 1.92 -11.51 11.23
CA LEU A 24 0.74 -10.72 10.86
C LEU A 24 -0.54 -11.50 11.16
N HIS A 25 -1.26 -11.04 12.19
CA HIS A 25 -2.52 -11.66 12.59
C HIS A 25 -3.68 -11.11 11.75
N LEU A 26 -4.37 -11.94 10.98
CA LEU A 26 -5.44 -11.47 10.12
C LEU A 26 -6.78 -11.51 10.86
N PRO A 27 -7.63 -10.45 10.78
CA PRO A 27 -9.01 -10.51 11.26
C PRO A 27 -9.74 -11.66 10.56
N LYS A 28 -10.57 -12.42 11.31
CA LYS A 28 -11.22 -13.63 10.78
C LYS A 28 -11.95 -13.38 9.45
N VAL A 29 -12.83 -12.38 9.41
CA VAL A 29 -13.66 -12.08 8.23
C VAL A 29 -12.79 -11.60 7.06
N ALA A 30 -12.01 -10.54 7.25
CA ALA A 30 -11.22 -9.95 6.19
C ALA A 30 -10.09 -10.86 5.66
N GLY A 31 -9.49 -11.66 6.55
CA GLY A 31 -8.48 -12.65 6.16
C GLY A 31 -9.08 -13.84 5.41
N GLN A 32 -10.28 -14.28 5.80
CA GLN A 32 -10.96 -15.36 5.12
C GLN A 32 -11.38 -14.94 3.71
N ASP A 33 -12.08 -13.81 3.56
CA ASP A 33 -12.60 -13.36 2.25
C ASP A 33 -11.50 -13.15 1.20
N PHE A 34 -10.36 -12.61 1.62
CA PHE A 34 -9.23 -12.40 0.71
C PHE A 34 -8.44 -13.70 0.48
N PHE A 35 -7.93 -14.37 1.52
CA PHE A 35 -6.92 -15.42 1.33
C PHE A 35 -7.50 -16.81 0.99
N THR A 36 -8.78 -17.07 1.24
CA THR A 36 -9.43 -18.33 0.82
C THR A 36 -9.57 -18.44 -0.71
N ARG A 37 -9.64 -17.32 -1.42
CA ARG A 37 -9.74 -17.26 -2.89
C ARG A 37 -8.43 -17.51 -3.63
N LEU A 38 -7.31 -17.62 -2.92
CA LEU A 38 -6.05 -17.93 -3.58
C LEU A 38 -6.13 -19.32 -4.25
N PRO A 39 -5.51 -19.54 -5.41
CA PRO A 39 -5.43 -20.87 -6.01
C PRO A 39 -4.72 -21.86 -5.06
N GLY A 40 -5.11 -23.13 -5.08
CA GLY A 40 -4.48 -24.22 -4.31
C GLY A 40 -5.29 -24.68 -3.09
N THR A 41 -5.33 -26.00 -2.90
CA THR A 41 -5.91 -26.68 -1.74
C THR A 41 -5.07 -26.39 -0.50
N PHE A 42 -5.71 -26.11 0.65
CA PHE A 42 -5.03 -26.21 1.94
C PHE A 42 -4.58 -27.68 2.09
N GLN A 43 -3.27 -27.94 1.95
CA GLN A 43 -2.71 -29.26 2.22
C GLN A 43 -2.77 -29.56 3.73
N GLU A 44 -2.53 -30.83 4.07
CA GLU A 44 -2.68 -31.48 5.39
C GLU A 44 -2.12 -30.74 6.62
N LEU A 45 -1.35 -29.66 6.44
CA LEU A 45 -0.72 -28.85 7.49
C LEU A 45 -1.41 -27.51 7.79
N HIS A 46 -2.57 -27.20 7.21
CA HIS A 46 -3.26 -25.90 7.36
C HIS A 46 -2.41 -24.69 6.95
N LYS A 47 -1.40 -24.88 6.10
CA LYS A 47 -0.51 -23.84 5.57
C LYS A 47 -0.71 -23.64 4.08
N LYS A 48 -0.53 -22.41 3.61
CA LYS A 48 -0.62 -22.02 2.21
C LYS A 48 0.43 -20.97 1.87
N SER A 49 1.32 -21.29 0.93
CA SER A 49 2.32 -20.34 0.44
C SER A 49 1.80 -19.61 -0.80
N PHE A 50 2.14 -18.34 -0.94
CA PHE A 50 1.80 -17.53 -2.10
C PHE A 50 2.86 -16.46 -2.33
N MET A 51 2.91 -15.94 -3.54
CA MET A 51 3.83 -14.88 -3.93
C MET A 51 3.05 -13.60 -4.18
N ALA A 52 3.57 -12.48 -3.70
CA ALA A 52 3.04 -11.15 -3.99
C ALA A 52 4.14 -10.22 -4.50
N LYS A 53 3.79 -9.31 -5.40
CA LYS A 53 4.69 -8.31 -5.97
C LYS A 53 4.49 -6.94 -5.33
N ASP A 54 5.54 -6.18 -5.08
CA ASP A 54 5.39 -4.80 -4.64
C ASP A 54 5.46 -3.79 -5.81
N LEU A 55 5.27 -2.50 -5.50
CA LEU A 55 5.27 -1.43 -6.52
C LEU A 55 6.63 -1.24 -7.21
N HIS A 56 7.72 -1.72 -6.62
CA HIS A 56 9.06 -1.71 -7.24
C HIS A 56 9.32 -2.97 -8.08
N GLY A 57 8.42 -3.94 -7.99
CA GLY A 57 8.48 -5.19 -8.71
C GLY A 57 9.15 -6.33 -7.97
N ASP A 58 9.57 -6.11 -6.72
CA ASP A 58 10.15 -7.15 -5.87
C ASP A 58 9.10 -8.21 -5.55
N GLN A 59 9.49 -9.48 -5.59
CA GLN A 59 8.64 -10.61 -5.26
C GLN A 59 8.83 -11.07 -3.81
N TRP A 60 7.71 -11.28 -3.12
CA TRP A 60 7.65 -11.64 -1.72
C TRP A 60 6.91 -12.95 -1.55
N SER A 61 7.61 -13.98 -1.04
CA SER A 61 7.01 -15.26 -0.70
C SER A 61 6.48 -15.23 0.73
N PHE A 62 5.20 -15.51 0.90
CA PHE A 62 4.51 -15.51 2.18
C PHE A 62 3.90 -16.86 2.48
N THR A 63 3.89 -17.26 3.76
CA THR A 63 3.19 -18.47 4.22
C THR A 63 2.08 -18.10 5.19
N LEU A 64 0.85 -18.32 4.75
CA LEU A 64 -0.34 -18.24 5.58
C LEU A 64 -0.54 -19.54 6.34
N SER A 65 -0.81 -19.46 7.63
CA SER A 65 -1.09 -20.59 8.51
C SER A 65 -2.45 -20.40 9.20
N TYR A 66 -3.27 -21.45 9.26
CA TYR A 66 -4.52 -21.45 10.02
C TYR A 66 -4.34 -22.29 11.30
N ILE A 67 -3.95 -21.62 12.39
CA ILE A 67 -3.43 -22.25 13.61
C ILE A 67 -4.02 -21.63 14.89
N GLY A 68 -3.72 -22.24 16.03
CA GLY A 68 -4.10 -21.77 17.37
C GLY A 68 -5.48 -22.23 17.84
N ASN A 69 -5.84 -21.89 19.08
CA ASN A 69 -7.15 -22.14 19.68
C ASN A 69 -7.66 -20.87 20.39
N PRO A 70 -8.70 -20.19 19.89
CA PRO A 70 -9.45 -20.50 18.67
C PRO A 70 -8.60 -20.32 17.40
N LYS A 71 -8.91 -21.07 16.34
CA LYS A 71 -8.16 -21.01 15.07
C LYS A 71 -8.19 -19.61 14.45
N ARG A 72 -7.04 -19.15 13.96
CA ARG A 72 -6.84 -17.83 13.32
C ARG A 72 -5.91 -17.95 12.13
N TYR A 73 -6.10 -17.06 11.16
CA TYR A 73 -5.18 -16.91 10.04
C TYR A 73 -4.01 -16.02 10.46
N ILE A 74 -2.79 -16.53 10.28
CA ILE A 74 -1.54 -15.84 10.63
C ILE A 74 -0.58 -15.98 9.47
N LEU A 75 -0.04 -14.87 8.99
CA LEU A 75 0.99 -14.85 7.98
C LEU A 75 2.36 -14.82 8.70
N LEU A 76 3.07 -15.93 8.61
CA LEU A 76 4.31 -16.21 9.35
C LEU A 76 5.51 -16.19 8.41
N GLY A 77 5.54 -17.11 7.44
CA GLY A 77 6.64 -17.23 6.49
C GLY A 77 6.77 -15.96 5.65
N GLY A 78 8.00 -15.45 5.52
CA GLY A 78 8.35 -14.24 4.77
C GLY A 78 7.92 -12.92 5.40
N TRP A 79 7.02 -12.93 6.39
CA TRP A 79 6.52 -11.70 7.02
C TRP A 79 7.62 -10.92 7.74
N ASN A 80 8.42 -11.60 8.55
CA ASN A 80 9.51 -10.96 9.30
C ASN A 80 10.53 -10.30 8.35
N THR A 81 10.91 -10.99 7.27
CA THR A 81 11.79 -10.46 6.23
C THR A 81 11.20 -9.21 5.57
N PHE A 82 9.90 -9.25 5.22
CA PHE A 82 9.20 -8.09 4.65
C PHE A 82 9.18 -6.90 5.59
N VAL A 83 8.84 -7.12 6.87
CA VAL A 83 8.84 -6.09 7.92
C VAL A 83 10.21 -5.45 8.07
N GLN A 84 11.27 -6.25 8.15
CA GLN A 84 12.64 -5.75 8.33
C GLN A 84 13.12 -4.97 7.10
N GLN A 85 13.01 -5.55 5.90
CA GLN A 85 13.50 -4.94 4.67
C GLN A 85 12.73 -3.69 4.27
N LYS A 86 11.41 -3.66 4.49
CA LYS A 86 10.60 -2.44 4.31
C LYS A 86 10.59 -1.55 5.55
N SER A 87 11.34 -1.88 6.60
CA SER A 87 11.45 -1.14 7.87
C SER A 87 10.11 -0.72 8.46
N LEU A 88 9.11 -1.61 8.44
CA LEU A 88 7.75 -1.33 8.89
C LEU A 88 7.70 -1.13 10.41
N VAL A 89 6.82 -0.24 10.86
CA VAL A 89 6.61 0.03 12.29
C VAL A 89 5.15 -0.11 12.68
N ALA A 90 4.89 -0.30 13.98
CA ALA A 90 3.53 -0.29 14.49
C ALA A 90 2.82 1.04 14.15
N GLY A 91 1.60 0.95 13.62
CA GLY A 91 0.81 2.05 13.10
C GLY A 91 0.87 2.24 11.59
N ASP A 92 1.87 1.67 10.90
CA ASP A 92 1.85 1.56 9.44
C ASP A 92 0.64 0.71 9.00
N ILE A 93 0.20 0.89 7.76
CA ILE A 93 -0.89 0.11 7.17
C ILE A 93 -0.30 -0.77 6.09
N CYS A 94 -0.38 -2.08 6.25
CA CYS A 94 -0.05 -3.03 5.18
C CYS A 94 -1.33 -3.36 4.40
N PHE A 95 -1.22 -3.54 3.09
CA PHE A 95 -2.33 -3.94 2.25
C PHE A 95 -1.90 -4.97 1.20
N PHE A 96 -2.82 -5.85 0.87
CA PHE A 96 -2.71 -6.82 -0.21
C PHE A 96 -3.82 -6.55 -1.22
N VAL A 97 -3.47 -6.56 -2.50
CA VAL A 97 -4.40 -6.33 -3.60
C VAL A 97 -4.38 -7.52 -4.54
N ARG A 98 -5.53 -7.91 -5.05
CA ARG A 98 -5.66 -8.90 -6.13
C ARG A 98 -5.93 -8.17 -7.44
N GLY A 99 -5.03 -8.35 -8.40
CA GLY A 99 -5.14 -7.81 -9.76
C GLY A 99 -6.09 -8.62 -10.64
N VAL A 100 -6.16 -8.23 -11.92
CA VAL A 100 -7.10 -8.80 -12.91
C VAL A 100 -6.83 -10.30 -13.16
N ASP A 101 -5.57 -10.72 -13.16
CA ASP A 101 -5.16 -12.10 -13.41
C ASP A 101 -4.94 -12.93 -12.13
N ASN A 102 -5.61 -12.57 -11.03
CA ASN A 102 -5.37 -13.11 -9.69
C ASN A 102 -3.94 -12.90 -9.16
N GLU A 103 -3.12 -12.10 -9.84
CA GLU A 103 -1.81 -11.68 -9.32
C GLU A 103 -1.99 -10.94 -7.99
N LEU A 104 -1.12 -11.26 -7.04
CA LEU A 104 -1.16 -10.64 -5.73
C LEU A 104 -0.12 -9.53 -5.67
N TRP A 105 -0.54 -8.42 -5.10
CA TRP A 105 0.29 -7.28 -4.82
C TRP A 105 0.35 -7.05 -3.32
N VAL A 106 1.50 -6.62 -2.82
CA VAL A 106 1.68 -6.18 -1.44
C VAL A 106 2.20 -4.76 -1.43
N GLY A 107 1.64 -3.95 -0.53
CA GLY A 107 2.07 -2.59 -0.34
C GLY A 107 1.88 -2.15 1.10
N PHE A 108 2.39 -0.96 1.40
CA PHE A 108 2.20 -0.36 2.70
C PHE A 108 2.06 1.14 2.60
N ARG A 109 1.38 1.73 3.58
CA ARG A 109 1.32 3.16 3.82
C ARG A 109 1.92 3.43 5.18
N ARG A 110 2.90 4.31 5.23
CA ARG A 110 3.49 4.76 6.49
C ARG A 110 2.45 5.48 7.34
N LYS A 111 2.51 5.29 8.66
CA LYS A 111 1.89 6.25 9.58
C LYS A 111 2.49 7.61 9.28
N THR A 112 1.67 8.57 8.86
CA THR A 112 2.10 9.94 8.57
C THR A 112 2.76 10.51 9.82
N ASN A 113 4.08 10.75 9.73
CA ASN A 113 4.80 11.53 10.71
C ASN A 113 5.28 12.81 10.01
N PRO A 114 4.64 13.97 10.28
CA PRO A 114 5.00 15.23 9.63
C PRO A 114 6.47 15.63 9.85
N ARG A 115 7.15 15.05 10.84
CA ARG A 115 8.54 15.35 11.20
C ARG A 115 9.60 14.67 10.31
N LYS A 116 9.21 13.81 9.35
CA LYS A 116 10.17 13.04 8.50
C LYS A 116 10.24 13.50 7.04
N LEU A 117 9.63 14.62 6.67
CA LEU A 117 9.76 15.12 5.30
C LEU A 117 11.19 15.67 5.08
N PRO A 118 11.88 15.30 3.98
CA PRO A 118 13.16 15.88 3.65
C PRO A 118 13.00 17.40 3.47
N ALA A 119 14.01 18.15 3.87
CA ALA A 119 14.03 19.59 3.65
C ALA A 119 13.99 19.86 2.14
N PRO A 120 13.17 20.81 1.67
CA PRO A 120 13.12 21.14 0.25
C PRO A 120 14.47 21.74 -0.18
N ALA A 121 14.95 21.37 -1.38
CA ALA A 121 16.21 21.86 -1.93
C ALA A 121 16.18 23.37 -2.25
N ILE A 122 14.99 23.96 -2.34
CA ILE A 122 14.76 25.38 -2.63
C ILE A 122 13.71 25.95 -1.68
N SER A 123 13.70 27.27 -1.52
CA SER A 123 12.68 27.96 -0.72
C SER A 123 11.26 27.74 -1.28
N CYS A 124 10.26 27.78 -0.40
CA CYS A 124 8.85 27.70 -0.79
C CYS A 124 8.49 28.78 -1.82
N SER A 125 8.95 30.02 -1.62
CA SER A 125 8.71 31.13 -2.55
C SER A 125 9.30 30.87 -3.94
N SER A 126 10.49 30.27 -4.02
CA SER A 126 11.10 29.88 -5.30
C SER A 126 10.35 28.75 -5.97
N MET A 127 9.86 27.76 -5.20
CA MET A 127 9.06 26.65 -5.73
C MET A 127 7.74 27.15 -6.35
N ILE A 128 7.02 28.04 -5.66
CA ILE A 128 5.77 28.62 -6.15
C ILE A 128 6.01 29.44 -7.43
N ARG A 129 7.05 30.29 -7.43
CA ARG A 129 7.42 31.07 -8.62
C ARG A 129 7.77 30.17 -9.82
N GLY A 130 8.55 29.12 -9.58
CA GLY A 130 8.90 28.15 -10.62
C GLY A 130 7.67 27.44 -11.20
N LEU A 131 6.75 27.00 -10.33
CA LEU A 131 5.50 26.37 -10.76
C LEU A 131 4.64 27.30 -11.62
N LEU A 132 4.39 28.54 -11.16
CA LEU A 132 3.61 29.53 -11.89
C LEU A 132 4.25 29.90 -13.23
N SER A 133 5.58 30.10 -13.23
CA SER A 133 6.34 30.39 -14.44
C SER A 133 6.25 29.25 -15.46
N ASN A 134 6.41 28.00 -15.02
CA ASN A 134 6.31 26.84 -15.90
C ASN A 134 4.90 26.69 -16.49
N ALA A 135 3.85 26.89 -15.68
CA ALA A 135 2.48 26.84 -16.16
C ALA A 135 2.18 27.96 -17.17
N TYR A 136 2.67 29.17 -16.92
CA TYR A 136 2.51 30.31 -17.83
C TYR A 136 3.22 30.06 -19.17
N ILE A 137 4.49 29.63 -19.14
CA ILE A 137 5.24 29.31 -20.35
C ILE A 137 4.51 28.22 -21.14
N ALA A 138 4.12 27.12 -20.48
CA ALA A 138 3.38 26.03 -21.10
C ALA A 138 2.10 26.48 -21.81
N LEU A 139 1.36 27.43 -21.20
CA LEU A 139 0.18 28.04 -21.81
C LEU A 139 0.56 28.87 -23.05
N CYS A 140 1.58 29.73 -22.95
CA CYS A 140 2.01 30.59 -24.05
C CYS A 140 2.58 29.81 -25.25
N THR A 141 3.29 28.72 -24.99
CA THR A 141 3.94 27.90 -26.03
C THR A 141 3.11 26.70 -26.47
N ASN A 142 1.93 26.50 -25.88
CA ASN A 142 1.06 25.34 -26.11
C ASN A 142 1.80 24.00 -25.94
N THR A 143 2.57 23.88 -24.86
CA THR A 143 3.37 22.70 -24.54
C THR A 143 2.94 22.08 -23.22
N ALA A 144 3.18 20.78 -23.04
CA ALA A 144 2.93 20.13 -21.77
C ALA A 144 3.91 20.60 -20.68
N PHE A 145 3.49 20.52 -19.42
CA PHE A 145 4.36 20.65 -18.25
C PHE A 145 4.01 19.58 -17.22
N THR A 146 4.98 19.25 -16.36
CA THR A 146 4.84 18.17 -15.37
C THR A 146 4.59 18.74 -13.99
N ILE A 147 3.68 18.10 -13.26
CA ILE A 147 3.37 18.36 -11.86
C ILE A 147 3.47 17.06 -11.08
N TYR A 148 4.00 17.14 -9.86
CA TYR A 148 4.07 16.00 -8.96
C TYR A 148 2.99 16.14 -7.89
N TYR A 149 2.07 15.17 -7.85
CA TYR A 149 1.06 15.10 -6.81
C TYR A 149 1.49 14.12 -5.72
N TYR A 150 1.62 14.62 -4.50
CA TYR A 150 1.94 13.83 -3.32
C TYR A 150 0.74 13.79 -2.36
N PRO A 151 -0.25 12.91 -2.58
CA PRO A 151 -1.48 12.85 -1.79
C PRO A 151 -1.27 12.60 -0.29
N TRP A 152 -0.10 12.05 0.09
CA TRP A 152 0.29 11.84 1.48
C TRP A 152 0.88 13.08 2.17
N ILE A 153 1.26 14.10 1.41
CA ILE A 153 1.75 15.39 1.92
C ILE A 153 0.62 16.41 1.94
N CYS A 154 -0.14 16.50 0.84
CA CYS A 154 -1.25 17.43 0.70
C CYS A 154 -2.48 16.68 0.15
N PRO A 155 -3.58 16.60 0.91
CA PRO A 155 -4.80 15.93 0.46
C PRO A 155 -5.65 16.79 -0.48
N ALA A 156 -5.26 18.04 -0.73
CA ALA A 156 -6.01 18.95 -1.60
C ALA A 156 -5.94 18.49 -3.06
N LYS A 157 -7.11 18.21 -3.63
CA LYS A 157 -7.25 17.91 -5.06
C LYS A 157 -7.13 19.21 -5.85
N PHE A 158 -6.09 19.32 -6.67
CA PHE A 158 -5.87 20.49 -7.54
C PHE A 158 -5.98 20.15 -9.04
N LEU A 159 -6.03 18.86 -9.39
CA LEU A 159 -6.41 18.39 -10.71
C LEU A 159 -7.85 17.87 -10.64
N ILE A 160 -8.75 18.56 -11.32
CA ILE A 160 -10.18 18.25 -11.36
C ILE A 160 -10.56 18.09 -12.83
N GLN A 161 -11.30 17.03 -13.16
CA GLN A 161 -11.80 16.84 -14.53
C GLN A 161 -12.75 17.98 -14.89
N TYR A 162 -12.67 18.46 -16.13
CA TYR A 162 -13.45 19.59 -16.60
C TYR A 162 -14.96 19.36 -16.43
N GLU A 163 -15.47 18.16 -16.77
CA GLU A 163 -16.90 17.88 -16.61
C GLU A 163 -17.33 17.80 -15.14
N GLN A 164 -16.41 17.48 -14.22
CA GLN A 164 -16.70 17.50 -12.79
C GLN A 164 -16.75 18.93 -12.26
N TYR A 165 -15.91 19.84 -12.79
CA TYR A 165 -15.88 21.24 -12.37
C TYR A 165 -17.08 22.05 -12.88
N MET A 166 -17.58 21.74 -14.07
CA MET A 166 -18.70 22.46 -14.70
C MET A 166 -20.09 22.01 -14.22
N LYS A 167 -20.16 21.06 -13.29
CA LYS A 167 -21.40 20.65 -12.60
C LYS A 167 -21.59 21.45 -11.32
#